data_AF-A8Q311-F1
#
_entry.id   AF-A8Q311-F1
#
_cell.length_a   1.000
_cell.length_b   1.000
_cell.length_c   1.000
_cell.angle_alpha   90.00
_cell.angle_beta   90.00
_cell.angle_gamma   90.00
#
_symmetry.space_group_name_H-M   'P 1'
#
loop_
_entity.id
_entity.type
_entity.pdbx_description
1 polymer ?
#
loop_
_entity_poly.entity_id
_entity_poly.type
_entity_poly.pdbx_seq_one_letter_code
_entity_poly.pdbx_strand_id
1 'polypeptide(L)'
;MTQDEGAGASATRAPMSIDEAKSAVLKQVEFYFADANLPFDKFLFTLTRKDPEGWVPIDTIASFKRMKPMREVLSSQDIAEALRGSTSLLEVDSDGKRVRRKAEMKPVPDAHARSIYAKGFPDEFDGLQEELESFFAQFGKINGVRMRRENEKPRKFKNSVFVEFADAAEMRAFLEKAKATEPQEDGGHGIEYKGAKLVTMSKPAYVEMKMKEKGIDPNNNSSSKSSSSKGGRKFNAFREMERERRAYTWTGCFEELTL
;
A
#
# COMPACT_ATOMS: atom_id res chain seq x y z
N MET A 1 16.60 -36.94 -26.97
CA MET A 1 15.52 -36.18 -27.64
C MET A 1 14.32 -36.29 -26.73
N THR A 2 13.87 -35.28 -26.00
CA THR A 2 13.97 -33.83 -26.12
C THR A 2 13.88 -33.23 -24.70
N GLN A 3 14.85 -32.39 -24.34
CA GLN A 3 14.76 -31.50 -23.19
C GLN A 3 13.96 -30.27 -23.68
N ASP A 4 12.84 -29.99 -23.02
CA ASP A 4 12.05 -28.77 -23.25
C ASP A 4 12.55 -27.71 -22.27
N GLU A 5 13.39 -26.80 -22.78
CA GLU A 5 13.82 -25.60 -22.07
C GLU A 5 12.79 -24.49 -22.25
N GLY A 6 11.89 -24.35 -21.27
CA GLY A 6 11.03 -23.18 -21.13
C GLY A 6 11.80 -21.98 -20.56
N ALA A 7 12.70 -21.39 -21.34
CA ALA A 7 13.31 -20.11 -21.02
C ALA A 7 12.23 -19.02 -21.05
N GLY A 8 11.81 -18.56 -19.87
CA GLY A 8 10.94 -17.41 -19.71
C GLY A 8 11.63 -16.17 -20.26
N ALA A 9 11.25 -15.76 -21.47
CA ALA A 9 11.71 -14.54 -22.09
C ALA A 9 11.34 -13.34 -21.21
N SER A 10 12.35 -12.73 -20.61
CA SER A 10 12.26 -11.38 -20.04
C SER A 10 11.92 -10.44 -21.19
N ALA A 11 10.63 -10.11 -21.36
CA ALA A 11 10.19 -9.12 -22.33
C ALA A 11 10.88 -7.78 -22.01
N THR A 12 11.82 -7.38 -22.86
CA THR A 12 12.48 -6.08 -22.80
C THR A 12 11.40 -5.01 -23.00
N ARG A 13 10.95 -4.42 -21.89
CA ARG A 13 9.97 -3.33 -21.90
C ARG A 13 10.56 -2.17 -22.71
N ALA A 14 9.79 -1.63 -23.66
CA ALA A 14 10.22 -0.47 -24.42
C ALA A 14 10.66 0.67 -23.47
N PRO A 15 11.69 1.46 -23.83
CA PRO A 15 12.14 2.55 -22.98
C PRO A 15 10.99 3.54 -22.75
N MET A 16 10.71 3.80 -21.47
CA MET A 16 9.68 4.75 -21.03
C MET A 16 9.99 6.15 -21.54
N SER A 17 9.01 6.83 -22.13
CA SER A 17 9.19 8.23 -22.54
C SER A 17 9.30 9.17 -21.32
N ILE A 18 9.84 10.37 -21.53
CA ILE A 18 10.00 11.36 -20.46
C ILE A 18 8.64 11.73 -19.85
N ASP A 19 7.60 11.93 -20.66
CA ASP A 19 6.27 12.33 -20.19
C ASP A 19 5.57 11.21 -19.41
N GLU A 20 5.72 9.96 -19.86
CA GLU A 20 5.26 8.79 -19.11
C GLU A 20 6.00 8.67 -17.77
N ALA A 21 7.32 8.91 -17.76
CA ALA A 21 8.12 8.89 -16.55
C ALA A 21 7.70 10.00 -15.58
N LYS A 22 7.45 11.23 -16.05
CA LYS A 22 6.97 12.34 -15.21
C LYS A 22 5.62 12.01 -14.58
N SER A 23 4.70 11.46 -15.38
CA SER A 23 3.38 11.01 -14.90
C SER A 23 3.48 9.87 -13.88
N ALA A 24 4.36 8.90 -14.12
CA ALA A 24 4.63 7.79 -13.21
C ALA A 24 5.25 8.28 -11.89
N VAL A 25 6.17 9.24 -11.93
CA VAL A 25 6.79 9.87 -10.75
C VAL A 25 5.72 10.52 -9.90
N LEU A 26 4.89 11.38 -10.50
CA LEU A 26 3.85 12.08 -9.78
C LEU A 26 2.92 11.10 -9.07
N LYS A 27 2.40 10.11 -9.80
CA LYS A 27 1.53 9.06 -9.26
C LYS A 27 2.20 8.26 -8.12
N GLN A 28 3.47 7.89 -8.31
CA GLN A 28 4.20 7.07 -7.36
C GLN A 28 4.50 7.82 -6.06
N VAL A 29 4.89 9.09 -6.15
CA VAL A 29 5.19 9.93 -4.98
C VAL A 29 3.90 10.35 -4.28
N GLU A 30 2.83 10.68 -5.01
CA GLU A 30 1.52 10.90 -4.40
C GLU A 30 1.05 9.67 -3.63
N PHE A 31 1.24 8.46 -4.15
CA PHE A 31 0.93 7.23 -3.41
C PHE A 31 1.77 7.12 -2.13
N TYR A 32 3.08 7.39 -2.17
CA TYR A 32 3.92 7.32 -0.98
C TYR A 32 3.41 8.20 0.14
N PHE A 33 3.04 9.43 -0.22
CA PHE A 33 2.51 10.43 0.72
C PHE A 33 1.01 10.32 0.93
N ALA A 34 0.27 9.39 0.31
CA ALA A 34 -1.18 9.27 0.48
C ALA A 34 -1.57 8.81 1.89
N ASP A 35 -2.81 9.12 2.31
CA ASP A 35 -3.38 8.67 3.59
C ASP A 35 -3.48 7.14 3.68
N ALA A 36 -3.59 6.46 2.54
CA ALA A 36 -3.57 5.01 2.48
C ALA A 36 -2.18 4.43 2.78
N ASN A 37 -1.07 5.15 2.56
CA ASN A 37 0.28 4.60 2.70
C ASN A 37 1.09 5.21 3.84
N LEU A 38 1.24 6.54 3.88
CA LEU A 38 2.15 7.23 4.79
C LEU A 38 1.96 6.83 6.28
N PRO A 39 0.73 6.68 6.80
CA PRO A 39 0.54 6.26 8.19
C PRO A 39 1.05 4.85 8.52
N PHE A 40 1.28 4.01 7.52
CA PHE A 40 1.71 2.62 7.69
C PHE A 40 3.16 2.38 7.25
N ASP A 41 3.78 3.37 6.59
CA ASP A 41 5.19 3.35 6.22
C ASP A 41 6.04 4.02 7.31
N LYS A 42 6.66 3.20 8.16
CA LYS A 42 7.50 3.70 9.26
C LYS A 42 8.66 4.55 8.75
N PHE A 43 9.29 4.16 7.65
CA PHE A 43 10.49 4.82 7.17
C PHE A 43 10.15 6.20 6.64
N LEU A 44 9.18 6.28 5.73
CA LEU A 44 8.77 7.55 5.14
C LEU A 44 8.16 8.49 6.19
N PHE A 45 7.31 7.99 7.09
CA PHE A 45 6.78 8.82 8.17
C PHE A 45 7.88 9.36 9.09
N THR A 46 8.94 8.57 9.35
CA THR A 46 10.08 9.07 10.13
C THR A 46 10.82 10.17 9.38
N LEU A 47 10.97 10.07 8.05
CA LEU A 47 11.61 11.12 7.25
C LEU A 47 10.84 12.44 7.33
N THR A 48 9.51 12.41 7.23
CA THR A 48 8.66 13.61 7.36
C THR A 48 8.70 14.23 8.75
N ARG A 49 9.30 13.57 9.75
CA ARG A 49 9.42 14.11 11.11
C ARG A 49 10.82 14.62 11.45
N LYS A 50 11.80 14.40 10.58
CA LYS A 50 13.16 14.95 10.77
C LYS A 50 13.20 16.45 10.61
N ASP A 51 12.27 16.97 9.81
CA ASP A 51 12.09 18.39 9.56
C ASP A 51 10.75 18.82 10.19
N PRO A 52 10.72 19.90 11.01
CA PRO A 52 9.49 20.36 11.66
C PRO A 52 8.37 20.74 10.69
N GLU A 53 8.72 21.14 9.46
CA GLU A 53 7.79 21.51 8.40
C GLU A 53 7.43 20.34 7.48
N GLY A 54 7.97 19.14 7.72
CA GLY A 54 7.62 17.94 6.97
C GLY A 54 8.40 17.73 5.67
N TRP A 55 9.45 18.50 5.42
CA TRP A 55 10.24 18.40 4.19
C TRP A 55 11.05 17.10 4.11
N VAL A 56 11.02 16.48 2.94
CA VAL A 56 11.82 15.30 2.60
C VAL A 56 12.63 15.57 1.33
N PRO A 57 13.96 15.30 1.32
CA PRO A 57 14.77 15.47 0.11
C PRO A 57 14.27 14.59 -1.04
N ILE A 58 14.14 15.19 -2.23
CA ILE A 58 13.70 14.49 -3.45
C ILE A 58 14.65 13.36 -3.81
N ASP A 59 15.96 13.55 -3.65
CA ASP A 59 16.96 12.48 -3.89
C ASP A 59 16.74 11.27 -2.96
N THR A 60 16.27 11.50 -1.73
CA THR A 60 15.92 10.40 -0.83
C THR A 60 14.71 9.64 -1.37
N ILE A 61 13.68 10.33 -1.85
CA ILE A 61 12.52 9.68 -2.48
C ILE A 61 12.93 8.93 -3.76
N ALA A 62 13.74 9.54 -4.62
CA ALA A 62 14.26 8.95 -5.86
C ALA A 62 15.13 7.69 -5.61
N SER A 63 15.70 7.55 -4.42
CA SER A 63 16.44 6.34 -4.03
C SER A 63 15.54 5.10 -3.84
N PHE A 64 14.22 5.28 -3.64
CA PHE A 64 13.30 4.19 -3.32
C PHE A 64 13.23 3.18 -4.47
N LYS A 65 13.03 1.89 -4.13
CA LYS A 65 13.04 0.80 -5.12
C LYS A 65 12.11 1.06 -6.30
N ARG A 66 10.87 1.51 -6.05
CA ARG A 66 9.89 1.74 -7.12
C ARG A 66 10.18 2.99 -7.95
N MET A 67 11.08 3.88 -7.53
CA MET A 67 11.49 5.06 -8.30
C MET A 67 12.61 4.75 -9.31
N LYS A 68 13.24 3.57 -9.22
CA LYS A 68 14.40 3.21 -10.04
C LYS A 68 14.13 3.32 -11.56
N PRO A 69 13.02 2.81 -12.12
CA PRO A 69 12.78 2.94 -13.57
C PRO A 69 12.66 4.41 -14.03
N MET A 70 12.07 5.26 -13.20
CA MET A 70 11.85 6.67 -13.53
C MET A 70 13.14 7.49 -13.44
N ARG A 71 13.99 7.25 -12.43
CA ARG A 71 15.25 8.00 -12.26
C ARG A 71 16.32 7.65 -13.29
N GLU A 72 16.16 6.54 -14.01
CA GLU A 72 17.02 6.19 -15.14
C GLU A 72 16.72 7.05 -16.38
N VAL A 73 15.53 7.66 -16.43
CA VAL A 73 15.05 8.51 -17.52
C VAL A 73 15.05 9.99 -17.14
N LEU A 74 14.78 10.31 -15.87
CA LEU A 74 14.57 11.67 -15.38
C LEU A 74 15.71 12.18 -14.49
N SER A 75 16.04 13.46 -14.63
CA SER A 75 16.91 14.17 -13.69
C SER A 75 16.17 14.52 -12.39
N SER A 76 16.89 14.90 -11.33
CA SER A 76 16.26 15.41 -10.09
C SER A 76 15.41 16.66 -10.35
N GLN A 77 15.77 17.49 -11.34
CA GLN A 77 14.99 18.66 -11.74
C GLN A 77 13.67 18.27 -12.42
N ASP A 78 13.71 17.26 -13.30
CA ASP A 78 12.49 16.74 -13.94
C ASP A 78 11.54 16.10 -12.93
N ILE A 79 12.08 15.39 -11.93
CA ILE A 79 11.28 14.85 -10.82
C ILE A 79 10.62 16.00 -10.05
N ALA A 80 11.38 17.03 -9.67
CA ALA A 80 10.83 18.20 -8.97
C ALA A 80 9.74 18.90 -9.78
N GLU A 81 9.94 19.07 -11.10
CA GLU A 81 8.94 19.65 -12.00
C GLU A 81 7.68 18.79 -12.06
N ALA A 82 7.80 17.47 -12.22
CA ALA A 82 6.66 16.56 -12.21
C ALA A 82 5.85 16.66 -10.91
N LEU A 83 6.53 16.76 -9.77
CA LEU A 83 5.91 16.87 -8.46
C LEU A 83 5.18 18.21 -8.25
N ARG A 84 5.63 19.30 -8.89
CA ARG A 84 4.89 20.58 -8.88
C ARG A 84 3.53 20.48 -9.57
N GLY A 85 3.34 19.48 -10.43
CA GLY A 85 2.04 19.14 -11.01
C GLY A 85 1.01 18.60 -10.01
N SER A 86 1.42 18.24 -8.78
CA SER A 86 0.47 17.79 -7.75
C SER A 86 -0.44 18.92 -7.32
N THR A 87 -1.74 18.75 -7.57
CA THR A 87 -2.74 19.80 -7.31
C THR A 87 -2.99 19.97 -5.81
N SER A 88 -3.26 18.87 -5.10
CA SER A 88 -3.81 18.92 -3.73
C SER A 88 -2.92 18.31 -2.65
N LEU A 89 -1.97 17.43 -3.00
CA LEU A 89 -1.27 16.63 -2.00
C LEU A 89 0.15 17.11 -1.72
N LEU A 90 0.93 17.40 -2.75
CA LEU A 90 2.36 17.67 -2.62
C LEU A 90 2.71 19.13 -2.88
N GLU A 91 3.73 19.61 -2.16
CA GLU A 91 4.40 20.88 -2.37
C GLU A 91 5.90 20.62 -2.53
N VAL A 92 6.51 21.34 -3.48
CA VAL A 92 7.96 21.31 -3.74
C VAL A 92 8.53 22.67 -3.33
N ASP A 93 9.69 22.67 -2.66
CA ASP A 93 10.33 23.92 -2.25
C ASP A 93 10.81 24.76 -3.44
N SER A 94 11.16 26.02 -3.17
CA SER A 94 11.61 26.98 -4.20
C SER A 94 12.78 26.44 -5.02
N ASP A 95 13.71 25.76 -4.36
CA ASP A 95 14.94 25.25 -4.96
C ASP A 95 14.74 23.93 -5.72
N GLY A 96 13.55 23.30 -5.62
CA GLY A 96 13.26 22.04 -6.28
C GLY A 96 14.02 20.84 -5.71
N LYS A 97 14.38 20.89 -4.43
CA LYS A 97 15.20 19.86 -3.76
C LYS A 97 14.43 19.05 -2.74
N ARG A 98 13.33 19.58 -2.21
CA ARG A 98 12.54 18.94 -1.15
C ARG A 98 11.07 18.92 -1.52
N VAL A 99 10.38 17.89 -1.05
CA VAL A 99 8.93 17.70 -1.20
C VAL A 99 8.31 17.46 0.17
N ARG A 100 7.11 17.99 0.39
CA ARG A 100 6.29 17.72 1.58
C ARG A 100 4.83 17.54 1.21
N ARG A 101 4.01 17.12 2.17
CA ARG A 101 2.55 17.18 2.05
C ARG A 101 2.05 18.60 2.31
N LYS A 102 1.13 19.07 1.47
CA LYS A 102 0.34 20.31 1.67
C LYS A 102 -0.66 20.18 2.82
N ALA A 103 -1.20 18.98 2.99
CA ALA A 103 -2.29 18.71 3.94
C ALA A 103 -1.91 17.60 4.92
N GLU A 104 -2.37 17.76 6.16
CA GLU A 104 -2.21 16.77 7.21
C GLU A 104 -2.80 15.41 6.82
N MET A 105 -2.24 14.35 7.41
CA MET A 105 -2.76 12.99 7.24
C MET A 105 -4.12 12.84 7.91
N LYS A 106 -5.07 12.21 7.21
CA LYS A 106 -6.39 11.91 7.75
C LYS A 106 -6.59 10.40 7.92
N PRO A 107 -7.16 9.94 9.04
CA PRO A 107 -7.59 8.55 9.16
C PRO A 107 -8.64 8.22 8.09
N VAL A 108 -8.52 7.03 7.48
CA VAL A 108 -9.49 6.52 6.50
C VAL A 108 -10.23 5.34 7.14
N PRO A 109 -11.31 5.58 7.89
CA PRO A 109 -11.93 4.57 8.74
C PRO A 109 -12.58 3.43 7.94
N ASP A 110 -13.04 3.71 6.73
CA ASP A 110 -13.74 2.77 5.86
C ASP A 110 -12.78 2.01 4.91
N ALA A 111 -11.47 2.26 4.95
CA ALA A 111 -10.49 1.60 4.10
C ALA A 111 -10.57 0.07 4.20
N HIS A 112 -10.82 -0.45 5.39
CA HIS A 112 -11.02 -1.88 5.61
C HIS A 112 -12.26 -2.42 4.89
N ALA A 113 -13.37 -1.69 4.95
CA ALA A 113 -14.64 -2.07 4.34
C ALA A 113 -14.61 -1.95 2.81
N ARG A 114 -13.82 -1.02 2.25
CA ARG A 114 -13.60 -0.84 0.80
C ARG A 114 -12.47 -1.70 0.24
N SER A 115 -12.00 -2.70 1.00
CA SER A 115 -10.92 -3.59 0.56
C SER A 115 -11.40 -4.99 0.21
N ILE A 116 -10.77 -5.61 -0.78
CA ILE A 116 -10.96 -7.03 -1.13
C ILE A 116 -9.70 -7.84 -0.87
N TYR A 117 -9.91 -9.15 -0.77
CA TYR A 117 -8.88 -10.18 -0.82
C TYR A 117 -8.95 -10.90 -2.17
N ALA A 118 -7.79 -11.16 -2.78
CA ALA A 118 -7.68 -12.00 -3.97
C ALA A 118 -6.49 -12.96 -3.82
N LYS A 119 -6.66 -14.21 -4.24
CA LYS A 119 -5.61 -15.26 -4.25
C LYS A 119 -5.65 -16.03 -5.56
N GLY A 120 -4.47 -16.48 -5.99
CA GLY A 120 -4.30 -17.24 -7.24
C GLY A 120 -3.23 -16.65 -8.17
N PHE A 121 -2.42 -15.71 -7.67
CA PHE A 121 -1.37 -15.06 -8.45
C PHE A 121 -0.14 -15.96 -8.60
N PRO A 122 0.68 -15.79 -9.66
CA PRO A 122 1.94 -16.52 -9.81
C PRO A 122 2.94 -16.15 -8.71
N ASP A 123 4.05 -16.89 -8.66
CA ASP A 123 5.17 -16.53 -7.81
C ASP A 123 5.72 -15.15 -8.13
N GLU A 124 6.37 -14.52 -7.14
CA GLU A 124 6.86 -13.15 -7.28
C GLU A 124 8.01 -13.07 -8.29
N PHE A 125 7.83 -12.18 -9.28
CA PHE A 125 8.85 -11.78 -10.24
C PHE A 125 8.94 -10.25 -10.30
N ASP A 126 9.98 -9.72 -10.94
CA ASP A 126 10.17 -8.28 -11.05
C ASP A 126 9.07 -7.64 -11.93
N GLY A 127 8.46 -6.56 -11.45
CA GLY A 127 7.32 -5.93 -12.13
C GLY A 127 5.94 -6.48 -11.74
N LEU A 128 5.83 -7.59 -11.00
CA LEU A 128 4.53 -8.14 -10.60
C LEU A 128 3.64 -7.12 -9.84
N GLN A 129 4.22 -6.29 -8.98
CA GLN A 129 3.46 -5.25 -8.26
C GLN A 129 2.75 -4.28 -9.23
N GLU A 130 3.43 -3.83 -10.28
CA GLU A 130 2.89 -2.91 -11.28
C GLU A 130 1.84 -3.58 -12.16
N GLU A 131 2.05 -4.86 -12.50
CA GLU A 131 1.06 -5.65 -13.21
C GLU A 131 -0.22 -5.81 -12.41
N LEU A 132 -0.12 -6.08 -11.10
CA LEU A 132 -1.28 -6.22 -10.23
C LEU A 132 -2.03 -4.88 -10.08
N GLU A 133 -1.31 -3.78 -9.90
CA GLU A 133 -1.92 -2.44 -9.86
C GLU A 133 -2.66 -2.11 -11.16
N SER A 134 -2.05 -2.38 -12.31
CA SER A 134 -2.69 -2.21 -13.63
C SER A 134 -3.90 -3.12 -13.81
N PHE A 135 -3.78 -4.38 -13.39
CA PHE A 135 -4.88 -5.35 -13.44
C PHE A 135 -6.08 -4.93 -12.59
N PHE A 136 -5.87 -4.44 -11.37
CA PHE A 136 -6.97 -4.01 -10.52
C PHE A 136 -7.55 -2.66 -10.93
N ALA A 137 -6.75 -1.77 -11.51
CA ALA A 137 -7.20 -0.47 -12.01
C ALA A 137 -8.26 -0.58 -13.12
N GLN A 138 -8.38 -1.73 -13.81
CA GLN A 138 -9.42 -1.94 -14.81
C GLN A 138 -10.84 -2.09 -14.21
N PHE A 139 -10.94 -2.36 -12.90
CA PHE A 139 -12.21 -2.56 -12.19
C PHE A 139 -12.68 -1.34 -11.40
N GLY A 140 -11.86 -0.30 -11.34
CA GLY A 140 -12.13 0.91 -10.58
C GLY A 140 -10.86 1.60 -10.11
N LYS A 141 -11.00 2.79 -9.57
CA LYS A 141 -9.87 3.51 -8.97
C LYS A 141 -9.44 2.78 -7.70
N ILE A 142 -8.14 2.52 -7.58
CA ILE A 142 -7.54 1.86 -6.41
C ILE A 142 -6.67 2.83 -5.61
N ASN A 143 -6.73 2.71 -4.30
CA ASN A 143 -5.84 3.40 -3.36
C ASN A 143 -4.54 2.63 -3.14
N GLY A 144 -4.54 1.29 -3.31
CA GLY A 144 -3.31 0.50 -3.28
C GLY A 144 -3.51 -1.01 -3.31
N VAL A 145 -2.47 -1.71 -3.78
CA VAL A 145 -2.37 -3.18 -3.76
C VAL A 145 -1.30 -3.60 -2.78
N ARG A 146 -1.67 -4.44 -1.81
CA ARG A 146 -0.76 -4.95 -0.77
C ARG A 146 -0.54 -6.45 -0.93
N MET A 147 0.63 -6.81 -1.42
CA MET A 147 1.08 -8.21 -1.50
C MET A 147 1.23 -8.82 -0.11
N ARG A 148 0.55 -9.94 0.14
CA ARG A 148 0.62 -10.67 1.41
C ARG A 148 1.89 -11.49 1.44
N ARG A 149 2.67 -11.36 2.51
CA ARG A 149 3.92 -12.10 2.71
C ARG A 149 3.89 -12.97 3.96
N GLU A 150 4.80 -13.92 4.02
CA GLU A 150 5.12 -14.64 5.26
C GLU A 150 5.76 -13.73 6.30
N ASN A 151 5.63 -14.13 7.56
CA ASN A 151 6.21 -13.38 8.67
C ASN A 151 7.69 -13.76 8.89
N GLU A 152 8.05 -15.00 8.55
CA GLU A 152 9.39 -15.54 8.65
C GLU A 152 10.26 -15.06 7.50
N LYS A 153 11.58 -15.03 7.72
CA LYS A 153 12.55 -14.64 6.69
C LYS A 153 13.01 -15.92 5.97
N PRO A 154 13.08 -15.93 4.62
CA PRO A 154 12.72 -14.86 3.70
C PRO A 154 11.20 -14.63 3.64
N ARG A 155 10.77 -13.36 3.54
CA ARG A 155 9.34 -12.99 3.52
C ARG A 155 8.70 -13.30 2.16
N LYS A 156 8.47 -14.59 1.90
CA LYS A 156 7.91 -15.10 0.65
C LYS A 156 6.51 -14.53 0.38
N PHE A 157 6.24 -14.19 -0.88
CA PHE A 157 4.90 -13.81 -1.33
C PHE A 157 3.94 -14.99 -1.23
N LYS A 158 2.72 -14.74 -0.75
CA LYS A 158 1.67 -15.76 -0.54
C LYS A 158 0.69 -15.85 -1.71
N ASN A 159 1.08 -15.38 -2.89
CA ASN A 159 0.26 -15.48 -4.10
C ASN A 159 -1.14 -14.85 -3.92
N SER A 160 -1.22 -13.85 -3.05
CA SER A 160 -2.47 -13.21 -2.62
C SER A 160 -2.25 -11.78 -2.18
N VAL A 161 -3.25 -10.95 -2.40
CA VAL A 161 -3.17 -9.51 -2.14
C VAL A 161 -4.38 -9.02 -1.38
N PHE A 162 -4.23 -7.86 -0.75
CA PHE A 162 -5.36 -7.00 -0.42
C PHE A 162 -5.37 -5.81 -1.37
N VAL A 163 -6.54 -5.46 -1.89
CA VAL A 163 -6.71 -4.29 -2.75
C VAL A 163 -7.66 -3.35 -2.06
N GLU A 164 -7.25 -2.10 -1.89
CA GLU A 164 -8.11 -1.03 -1.40
C GLU A 164 -8.62 -0.24 -2.60
N PHE A 165 -9.92 -0.28 -2.85
CA PHE A 165 -10.57 0.58 -3.85
C PHE A 165 -10.69 1.99 -3.31
N ALA A 166 -10.85 2.98 -4.18
CA ALA A 166 -11.20 4.35 -3.79
C ALA A 166 -12.71 4.43 -3.50
N ASP A 167 -13.54 3.77 -4.30
CA ASP A 167 -15.00 3.79 -4.18
C ASP A 167 -15.57 2.43 -3.72
N ALA A 168 -16.56 2.48 -2.82
CA ALA A 168 -17.21 1.28 -2.31
C ALA A 168 -18.11 0.57 -3.34
N ALA A 169 -18.73 1.32 -4.25
CA ALA A 169 -19.55 0.80 -5.33
C ALA A 169 -18.70 0.06 -6.38
N GLU A 170 -17.53 0.58 -6.74
CA GLU A 170 -16.59 -0.13 -7.62
C GLU A 170 -16.11 -1.45 -7.01
N MET A 171 -15.81 -1.43 -5.70
CA MET A 171 -15.48 -2.65 -4.96
C MET A 171 -16.62 -3.68 -4.98
N ARG A 172 -17.86 -3.25 -4.74
CA ARG A 172 -19.04 -4.13 -4.80
C ARG A 172 -19.24 -4.69 -6.21
N ALA A 173 -19.12 -3.86 -7.24
CA ALA A 173 -19.21 -4.29 -8.63
C ALA A 173 -18.14 -5.35 -8.97
N PHE A 174 -16.92 -5.20 -8.46
CA PHE A 174 -15.87 -6.22 -8.59
C PHE A 174 -16.29 -7.55 -7.94
N LEU A 175 -16.82 -7.53 -6.71
CA LEU A 175 -17.26 -8.74 -6.02
C LEU A 175 -18.47 -9.40 -6.69
N GLU A 176 -19.42 -8.61 -7.21
CA GLU A 176 -20.56 -9.12 -7.98
C GLU A 176 -20.09 -9.80 -9.27
N LYS A 177 -19.12 -9.22 -9.97
CA LYS A 177 -18.50 -9.88 -11.14
C LYS A 177 -17.81 -11.19 -10.74
N ALA A 178 -17.15 -11.23 -9.58
CA ALA A 178 -16.53 -12.45 -9.09
C ALA A 178 -17.53 -13.57 -8.76
N LYS A 179 -18.75 -13.24 -8.32
CA LYS A 179 -19.82 -14.21 -8.05
C LYS A 179 -20.33 -14.93 -9.30
N ALA A 180 -20.02 -14.44 -10.51
CA ALA A 180 -20.45 -15.08 -11.76
C ALA A 180 -19.95 -16.52 -11.95
N THR A 181 -18.89 -16.93 -11.23
CA THR A 181 -18.37 -18.30 -11.28
C THR A 181 -18.10 -18.81 -9.87
N GLU A 182 -18.61 -20.00 -9.55
CA GLU A 182 -18.45 -20.67 -8.25
C GLU A 182 -18.66 -19.68 -7.08
N PRO A 183 -19.89 -19.12 -6.95
CA PRO A 183 -20.18 -18.08 -5.97
C PRO A 183 -19.95 -18.58 -4.54
N GLN A 184 -19.41 -17.69 -3.73
CA GLN A 184 -19.29 -17.83 -2.28
C GLN A 184 -20.15 -16.75 -1.61
N GLU A 185 -20.35 -16.88 -0.30
CA GLU A 185 -21.14 -15.94 0.50
C GLU A 185 -20.77 -14.47 0.22
N ASP A 186 -19.48 -14.19 0.10
CA ASP A 186 -18.96 -12.83 -0.08
C ASP A 186 -17.90 -12.75 -1.20
N GLY A 187 -18.16 -13.38 -2.35
CA GLY A 187 -17.27 -13.32 -3.51
C GLY A 187 -17.40 -14.53 -4.43
N GLY A 188 -16.33 -14.91 -5.11
CA GLY A 188 -16.32 -16.05 -6.02
C GLY A 188 -15.04 -16.18 -6.83
N HIS A 189 -15.13 -16.89 -7.95
CA HIS A 189 -14.01 -17.24 -8.83
C HIS A 189 -14.15 -16.69 -10.26
N GLY A 190 -15.09 -15.79 -10.50
CA GLY A 190 -15.38 -15.19 -11.81
C GLY A 190 -14.36 -14.16 -12.30
N ILE A 191 -13.28 -13.93 -11.56
CA ILE A 191 -12.17 -13.06 -11.96
C ILE A 191 -10.97 -13.92 -12.33
N GLU A 192 -10.43 -13.70 -13.52
CA GLU A 192 -9.26 -14.42 -14.00
C GLU A 192 -8.07 -13.47 -14.16
N TYR A 193 -6.88 -13.95 -13.79
CA TYR A 193 -5.61 -13.28 -14.04
C TYR A 193 -4.72 -14.21 -14.88
N LYS A 194 -4.44 -13.81 -16.12
CA LYS A 194 -3.65 -14.59 -17.09
C LYS A 194 -4.15 -16.04 -17.24
N GLY A 195 -5.48 -16.22 -17.28
CA GLY A 195 -6.14 -17.53 -17.40
C GLY A 195 -6.30 -18.32 -16.10
N ALA A 196 -5.73 -17.85 -14.98
CA ALA A 196 -5.93 -18.46 -13.67
C ALA A 196 -7.12 -17.81 -12.94
N LYS A 197 -8.11 -18.63 -12.53
CA LYS A 197 -9.22 -18.19 -11.68
C LYS A 197 -8.71 -17.72 -10.31
N LEU A 198 -9.17 -16.57 -9.86
CA LEU A 198 -8.83 -16.01 -8.56
C LEU A 198 -9.90 -16.35 -7.53
N VAL A 199 -9.47 -16.79 -6.34
CA VAL A 199 -10.35 -16.81 -5.17
C VAL A 199 -10.47 -15.38 -4.66
N THR A 200 -11.66 -14.80 -4.69
CA THR A 200 -11.89 -13.43 -4.26
C THR A 200 -12.98 -13.35 -3.20
N MET A 201 -12.82 -12.41 -2.27
CA MET A 201 -13.84 -12.06 -1.27
C MET A 201 -13.60 -10.65 -0.70
N SER A 202 -14.55 -10.07 0.02
CA SER A 202 -14.23 -8.84 0.77
C SER A 202 -13.20 -9.12 1.86
N LYS A 203 -12.45 -8.08 2.24
CA LYS A 203 -11.50 -8.18 3.33
C LYS A 203 -12.17 -8.49 4.68
N PRO A 204 -13.33 -7.91 5.04
CA PRO A 204 -14.13 -8.35 6.19
C PRO A 204 -14.38 -9.87 6.22
N ALA A 205 -14.94 -10.45 5.15
CA ALA A 205 -15.22 -11.87 5.10
C ALA A 205 -13.96 -12.73 5.21
N TYR A 206 -12.87 -12.31 4.57
CA TYR A 206 -11.56 -12.98 4.73
C TYR A 206 -11.09 -12.99 6.20
N VAL A 207 -11.25 -11.88 6.92
CA VAL A 207 -10.85 -11.78 8.34
C VAL A 207 -11.69 -12.73 9.18
N GLU A 208 -13.00 -12.74 9.01
CA GLU A 208 -13.92 -13.63 9.72
C GLU A 208 -13.61 -15.10 9.45
N MET A 209 -13.41 -15.47 8.18
CA MET A 209 -13.00 -16.82 7.78
C MET A 209 -11.70 -17.22 8.49
N LYS A 210 -10.70 -16.34 8.55
CA LYS A 210 -9.43 -16.61 9.23
C LYS A 210 -9.54 -16.63 10.76
N MET A 211 -10.47 -15.90 11.36
CA MET A 211 -10.74 -15.97 12.79
C MET A 211 -11.34 -17.33 13.15
N LYS A 212 -12.33 -17.79 12.37
CA LYS A 212 -12.94 -19.13 12.50
C LYS A 212 -11.89 -20.24 12.34
N GLU A 213 -11.07 -20.17 11.29
CA GLU A 213 -9.98 -21.15 11.03
C GLU A 213 -8.97 -21.24 12.18
N LYS A 214 -8.71 -20.12 12.86
CA LYS A 214 -7.75 -20.06 13.98
C LYS A 214 -8.37 -20.25 15.36
N GLY A 215 -9.68 -20.45 15.45
CA GLY A 215 -10.39 -20.54 16.73
C GLY A 215 -10.29 -19.28 17.58
N ILE A 216 -10.16 -18.09 16.96
CA ILE A 216 -10.11 -16.82 17.68
C ILE A 216 -11.54 -16.34 17.92
N ASP A 217 -11.97 -16.35 19.19
CA ASP A 217 -13.26 -15.81 19.62
C ASP A 217 -13.21 -14.27 19.65
N PRO A 218 -14.06 -13.57 18.87
CA PRO A 218 -14.11 -12.09 18.86
C PRO A 218 -14.51 -11.48 20.21
N ASN A 219 -15.24 -12.21 21.07
CA ASN A 219 -15.69 -11.72 22.38
C ASN A 219 -14.69 -12.00 23.51
N ASN A 220 -13.65 -12.81 23.28
CA ASN A 220 -12.67 -13.13 24.31
C ASN A 220 -11.49 -12.16 24.28
N ASN A 221 -11.53 -11.15 25.16
CA ASN A 221 -10.51 -10.10 25.29
C ASN A 221 -9.12 -10.64 25.72
N SER A 222 -9.02 -11.90 26.17
CA SER A 222 -7.75 -12.57 26.49
C SER A 222 -6.94 -13.00 25.25
N SER A 223 -7.58 -13.13 24.09
CA SER A 223 -6.92 -13.49 22.81
C SER A 223 -6.03 -12.37 22.24
N SER A 224 -6.17 -11.14 22.76
CA SER A 224 -5.30 -10.00 22.44
C SER A 224 -3.86 -10.20 22.93
N LYS A 225 -3.63 -11.12 23.89
CA LYS A 225 -2.29 -11.47 24.40
C LYS A 225 -1.68 -12.72 23.76
N SER A 226 -2.46 -13.66 23.21
CA SER A 226 -1.91 -14.91 22.66
C SER A 226 -1.75 -14.93 21.13
N SER A 227 -2.40 -14.03 20.40
CA SER A 227 -2.26 -13.93 18.93
C SER A 227 -1.17 -12.95 18.48
N SER A 228 -0.30 -12.50 19.40
CA SER A 228 1.02 -12.01 19.02
C SER A 228 1.80 -13.17 18.40
N SER A 229 1.56 -13.42 17.11
CA SER A 229 2.59 -13.96 16.24
C SER A 229 3.88 -13.24 16.60
N LYS A 230 4.99 -13.98 16.75
CA LYS A 230 6.34 -13.54 17.15
C LYS A 230 6.93 -12.29 16.45
N GLY A 231 6.17 -11.54 15.65
CA GLY A 231 6.51 -10.20 15.19
C GLY A 231 5.71 -9.13 15.94
N GLY A 232 6.41 -8.16 16.53
CA GLY A 232 5.80 -7.02 17.21
C GLY A 232 4.70 -6.33 16.40
N ARG A 233 3.82 -5.62 17.10
CA ARG A 233 2.65 -4.93 16.55
C ARG A 233 3.08 -4.01 15.38
N LYS A 234 2.43 -4.13 14.22
CA LYS A 234 2.77 -3.33 13.02
C LYS A 234 2.68 -1.83 13.33
N PHE A 235 3.61 -1.07 12.72
CA PHE A 235 3.67 0.38 12.83
C PHE A 235 2.37 1.04 12.33
N ASN A 236 1.97 2.12 13.01
CA ASN A 236 0.86 2.98 12.63
C ASN A 236 1.12 4.38 13.19
N ALA A 237 1.21 5.38 12.31
CA ALA A 237 1.57 6.75 12.64
C ALA A 237 0.51 7.44 13.53
N PHE A 238 -0.79 7.21 13.30
CA PHE A 238 -1.86 7.79 14.14
C PHE A 238 -1.71 7.35 15.60
N ARG A 239 -1.42 6.07 15.82
CA ARG A 239 -1.15 5.53 17.18
C ARG A 239 0.13 6.08 17.81
N GLU A 240 1.12 6.44 16.99
CA GLU A 240 2.35 7.05 17.48
C GLU A 240 2.10 8.49 17.91
N MET A 241 1.43 9.27 17.05
CA MET A 241 1.01 10.65 17.33
C MET A 241 0.08 10.74 18.54
N GLU A 242 -0.87 9.81 18.70
CA GLU A 242 -1.72 9.73 19.91
C GLU A 242 -0.90 9.46 21.17
N ARG A 243 0.12 8.58 21.12
CA ARG A 243 0.97 8.28 22.27
C ARG A 243 1.78 9.52 22.69
N GLU A 244 2.34 10.23 21.72
CA GLU A 244 3.09 11.46 21.97
C GLU A 244 2.20 12.57 22.52
N ARG A 245 1.00 12.74 21.97
CA ARG A 245 0.02 13.71 22.48
C ARG A 245 -0.33 13.39 23.95
N ARG A 246 -0.56 12.11 24.27
CA ARG A 246 -0.85 11.67 25.65
C ARG A 246 0.34 11.84 26.59
N ALA A 247 1.56 11.61 26.12
CA ALA A 247 2.78 11.84 26.90
C ALA A 247 2.95 13.34 27.22
N TYR A 248 2.75 14.21 26.23
CA TYR A 248 2.83 15.66 26.39
C TYR A 248 1.76 16.21 27.36
N THR A 249 0.52 15.70 27.27
CA THR A 249 -0.54 16.09 28.23
C THR A 249 -0.23 15.63 29.66
N TRP A 250 0.50 14.53 29.83
CA TRP A 250 0.86 14.01 31.15
C TRP A 250 2.03 14.79 31.78
N THR A 251 3.02 15.20 30.96
CA THR A 251 4.13 16.06 31.43
C THR A 251 3.68 17.48 31.75
N GLY A 252 2.78 18.08 30.95
CA GLY A 252 2.25 19.42 31.22
C GLY A 252 1.38 19.50 32.48
N CYS A 253 0.65 18.43 32.80
CA CYS A 253 -0.12 18.34 34.05
C CYS A 253 0.79 18.25 35.30
N PHE A 254 2.06 17.84 35.15
CA PHE A 254 3.01 17.73 36.26
C PHE A 254 3.73 19.07 36.54
N GLU A 255 3.95 19.91 35.53
CA GLU A 255 4.54 21.25 35.70
C GLU A 255 3.55 22.25 36.35
N GLU A 256 2.24 22.14 36.10
CA GLU A 256 1.22 22.99 36.73
C GLU A 256 0.91 22.63 38.20
N LEU A 257 1.39 21.49 38.71
CA LEU A 257 1.19 21.06 40.10
C LEU A 257 2.40 21.36 41.01
N THR A 258 3.44 22.01 40.47
CA THR A 258 4.66 22.38 41.20
C THR A 258 4.89 23.89 41.33
N LEU A 259 3.89 24.71 41.00
CA LEU A 259 3.88 26.17 41.20
C LEU A 259 2.89 26.59 42.29
#